data_AF-A0A966F244-F1
#
_entry.id   AF-A0A966F244-F1
#
_cell.length_a   1.000
_cell.length_b   1.000
_cell.length_c   1.000
_cell.angle_alpha   90.00
_cell.angle_beta   90.00
_cell.angle_gamma   90.00
#
_symmetry.space_group_name_H-M   'P 1'
#
loop_
_entity.id
_entity.type
_entity.pdbx_description
1 polymer ?
#
loop_
_entity_poly.entity_id
_entity_poly.type
_entity_poly.pdbx_seq_one_letter_code
_entity_poly.pdbx_strand_id
1 'polypeptide(L)'
;MSSKANPAIEAARRRYAIPQWSDGLFDIDGQGRLCALASSEPRLSLPLVEIAEAARAEGLRLPLLVRFPDILRHRAGRLRRAFESAIEQVGYTAGYTPIYPIKVNQQSSVVGALASVPGLGLEVGSKPELITALAVSQPGGTIICNGYKDKQYIRLALSGILLGLNVILVIEKPGEWPLIHEQAQALGIAARVGVRLRLSALGKGNWQNTGGERAKFGLAASQVLELVETIRDSGCIDWLELLHFHMGSQISNLRDIQAGVREAGRYYTELVAAGLNIRRLDIGGGLGVDYEGGRSRSFCSMNYSIDQYALAIVAGLAELCRERELPMPELLSESGRALTAHHAVLITNVTATERIPRGLEFTIGDDTHPVVAQLGRLLAEIDEREPEESLLEAEHLLEEGRNLFLYGDLPLHERARLEPLYFAILERAAQRL
;
A
#
# COMPACT_ATOMS: atom_id res chain seq x y z
N MET A 1 -37.41 13.14 -8.61
CA MET A 1 -37.21 12.86 -10.05
C MET A 1 -35.76 12.43 -10.23
N SER A 2 -35.53 11.15 -10.51
CA SER A 2 -34.18 10.58 -10.64
C SER A 2 -33.49 11.16 -11.87
N SER A 3 -32.51 12.04 -11.63
CA SER A 3 -31.61 12.55 -12.67
C SER A 3 -30.87 11.36 -13.27
N LYS A 4 -31.23 10.97 -14.50
CA LYS A 4 -30.48 9.95 -15.25
C LYS A 4 -29.01 10.36 -15.28
N ALA A 5 -28.13 9.49 -14.77
CA ALA A 5 -26.70 9.74 -14.74
C ALA A 5 -26.18 10.02 -16.17
N ASN A 6 -25.33 11.03 -16.33
CA ASN A 6 -24.72 11.40 -17.61
C ASN A 6 -23.91 10.20 -18.16
N PRO A 7 -24.26 9.63 -19.33
CA PRO A 7 -23.59 8.45 -19.88
C PRO A 7 -22.07 8.61 -20.06
N ALA A 8 -21.60 9.83 -20.37
CA ALA A 8 -20.18 10.10 -20.54
C ALA A 8 -19.42 10.00 -19.21
N ILE A 9 -20.03 10.45 -18.12
CA ILE A 9 -19.43 10.36 -16.77
C ILE A 9 -19.37 8.90 -16.33
N GLU A 10 -20.42 8.13 -16.57
CA GLU A 10 -20.41 6.67 -16.31
C GLU A 10 -19.37 5.94 -17.14
N ALA A 11 -19.19 6.32 -18.41
CA ALA A 11 -18.13 5.78 -19.25
C ALA A 11 -16.74 6.11 -18.69
N ALA A 12 -16.52 7.36 -18.23
CA ALA A 12 -15.27 7.77 -17.61
C ALA A 12 -15.00 7.01 -16.30
N ARG A 13 -15.99 6.89 -15.41
CA ARG A 13 -15.89 6.11 -14.16
C ARG A 13 -15.45 4.67 -14.43
N ARG A 14 -16.04 4.02 -15.45
CA ARG A 14 -15.66 2.66 -15.86
C ARG A 14 -14.26 2.61 -16.49
N ARG A 15 -13.96 3.52 -17.42
CA ARG A 15 -12.67 3.60 -18.13
C ARG A 15 -11.48 3.74 -17.18
N TYR A 16 -11.66 4.51 -16.11
CA TYR A 16 -10.63 4.79 -15.10
C TYR A 16 -10.76 3.96 -13.81
N ALA A 17 -11.68 2.98 -13.79
CA ALA A 17 -11.92 2.08 -12.66
C ALA A 17 -12.09 2.79 -11.29
N ILE A 18 -12.66 3.99 -11.28
CA ILE A 18 -12.72 4.84 -10.09
C ILE A 18 -13.45 4.15 -8.93
N PRO A 19 -14.63 3.50 -9.12
CA PRO A 19 -15.30 2.79 -8.04
C PRO A 19 -14.47 1.65 -7.44
N GLN A 20 -13.54 1.06 -8.19
CA GLN A 20 -12.79 -0.11 -7.77
C GLN A 20 -11.59 0.26 -6.89
N TRP A 21 -10.77 1.24 -7.29
CA TRP A 21 -9.57 1.62 -6.54
C TRP A 21 -9.84 2.69 -5.48
N SER A 22 -10.85 3.55 -5.65
CA SER A 22 -11.03 4.73 -4.78
C SER A 22 -11.52 4.40 -3.37
N ASP A 23 -12.08 3.21 -3.15
CA ASP A 23 -12.79 2.84 -1.92
C ASP A 23 -13.89 3.85 -1.54
N GLY A 24 -14.47 4.50 -2.56
CA GLY A 24 -15.45 5.57 -2.39
C GLY A 24 -14.87 6.87 -1.83
N LEU A 25 -13.55 7.04 -1.75
CA LEU A 25 -12.90 8.27 -1.28
C LEU A 25 -12.72 9.32 -2.38
N PHE A 26 -12.86 8.89 -3.64
CA PHE A 26 -12.79 9.74 -4.81
C PHE A 26 -13.88 9.35 -5.80
N ASP A 27 -14.47 10.35 -6.47
CA ASP A 27 -15.43 10.12 -7.56
C ASP A 27 -15.43 11.30 -8.53
N ILE A 28 -16.13 11.16 -9.66
CA ILE A 28 -16.38 12.22 -10.62
C ILE A 28 -17.73 12.89 -10.31
N ASP A 29 -17.77 14.21 -10.16
CA ASP A 29 -19.03 14.94 -9.94
C ASP A 29 -19.89 15.06 -11.21
N GLY A 30 -21.07 15.67 -11.10
CA GLY A 30 -21.98 15.87 -12.25
C GLY A 30 -21.43 16.77 -13.36
N GLN A 31 -20.31 17.46 -13.13
CA GLN A 31 -19.63 18.31 -14.12
C GLN A 31 -18.42 17.60 -14.76
N GLY A 32 -18.14 16.35 -14.39
CA GLY A 32 -16.99 15.62 -14.94
C GLY A 32 -15.68 15.89 -14.21
N ARG A 33 -15.70 16.49 -13.01
CA ARG A 33 -14.49 16.85 -12.24
C ARG A 33 -14.18 15.77 -11.20
N LEU A 34 -12.91 15.38 -11.10
CA LEU A 34 -12.45 14.45 -10.07
C LEU A 34 -12.48 15.14 -8.69
N CYS A 35 -13.15 14.51 -7.74
CA CYS A 35 -13.39 15.04 -6.40
C CYS A 35 -12.83 14.12 -5.33
N ALA A 36 -12.27 14.71 -4.26
CA ALA A 36 -12.08 14.02 -2.99
C ALA A 36 -13.38 14.07 -2.20
N LEU A 37 -13.78 12.93 -1.64
CA LEU A 37 -15.00 12.78 -0.86
C LEU A 37 -14.65 12.74 0.62
N ALA A 38 -15.23 13.66 1.39
CA ALA A 38 -15.12 13.61 2.84
C ALA A 38 -15.82 12.35 3.38
N SER A 39 -15.33 11.90 4.53
CA SER A 39 -15.90 10.76 5.25
C SER A 39 -17.02 11.12 6.23
N SER A 40 -17.27 12.41 6.44
CA SER A 40 -18.34 12.94 7.30
C SER A 40 -19.69 12.92 6.59
N GLU A 41 -20.77 12.85 7.36
CA GLU A 41 -22.14 13.12 6.88
C GLU A 41 -22.55 14.55 7.22
N PRO A 42 -23.08 15.36 6.27
CA PRO A 42 -23.26 15.04 4.86
C PRO A 42 -21.92 14.92 4.12
N ARG A 43 -21.86 14.02 3.14
CA ARG A 43 -20.66 13.74 2.35
C ARG A 43 -20.23 14.95 1.52
N LEU A 44 -19.28 15.72 2.03
CA LEU A 44 -18.69 16.84 1.29
C LEU A 44 -17.91 16.31 0.09
N SER A 45 -18.09 16.95 -1.06
CA SER A 45 -17.36 16.65 -2.30
C SER A 45 -16.49 17.85 -2.65
N LEU A 46 -15.19 17.65 -2.78
CA LEU A 46 -14.22 18.71 -3.06
C LEU A 46 -13.53 18.43 -4.40
N PRO A 47 -13.87 19.17 -5.48
CA PRO A 47 -13.20 19.07 -6.76
C PRO A 47 -11.70 19.38 -6.62
N LEU A 48 -10.84 18.48 -7.07
CA LEU A 48 -9.38 18.65 -6.94
C LEU A 48 -8.86 19.86 -7.72
N VAL A 49 -9.55 20.23 -8.81
CA VAL A 49 -9.26 21.43 -9.59
C VAL A 49 -9.45 22.71 -8.77
N GLU A 50 -10.51 22.78 -7.96
CA GLU A 50 -10.80 23.94 -7.10
C GLU A 50 -9.75 24.06 -5.99
N ILE A 51 -9.29 22.93 -5.43
CA ILE A 51 -8.19 22.92 -4.45
C ILE A 51 -6.91 23.50 -5.08
N ALA A 52 -6.58 23.09 -6.30
CA ALA A 52 -5.40 23.57 -7.00
C ALA A 52 -5.50 25.06 -7.36
N GLU A 53 -6.68 25.53 -7.77
CA GLU A 53 -6.95 26.94 -8.07
C GLU A 53 -6.87 27.81 -6.82
N ALA A 54 -7.46 27.37 -5.70
CA ALA A 54 -7.38 28.07 -4.42
C ALA A 54 -5.94 28.17 -3.93
N ALA A 55 -5.17 27.08 -3.98
CA ALA A 55 -3.76 27.08 -3.61
C ALA A 55 -2.92 28.05 -4.47
N ARG A 56 -3.20 28.13 -5.77
CA ARG A 56 -2.54 29.08 -6.68
C ARG A 56 -2.94 30.53 -6.40
N ALA A 57 -4.20 30.78 -6.02
CA ALA A 57 -4.66 32.11 -5.60
C ALA A 57 -3.94 32.59 -4.32
N GLU A 58 -3.52 31.67 -3.45
CA GLU A 58 -2.67 31.93 -2.28
C GLU A 58 -1.16 32.04 -2.61
N GLY A 59 -0.78 31.96 -3.89
CA GLY A 59 0.61 32.10 -4.33
C GLY A 59 1.43 30.79 -4.34
N LEU A 60 0.81 29.64 -4.06
CA LEU A 60 1.46 28.35 -4.19
C LEU A 60 1.61 27.95 -5.67
N ARG A 61 2.59 27.09 -5.97
CA ARG A 61 2.88 26.61 -7.33
C ARG A 61 2.70 25.12 -7.44
N LEU A 62 2.33 24.65 -8.63
CA LEU A 62 2.36 23.24 -8.98
C LEU A 62 3.82 22.78 -9.20
N PRO A 63 4.17 21.52 -8.89
CA PRO A 63 3.30 20.46 -8.39
C PRO A 63 2.93 20.61 -6.90
N LEU A 64 1.70 20.22 -6.54
CA LEU A 64 1.18 20.26 -5.18
C LEU A 64 0.88 18.84 -4.67
N LEU A 65 1.41 18.48 -3.49
CA LEU A 65 1.02 17.26 -2.78
C LEU A 65 -0.06 17.60 -1.75
N VAL A 66 -1.32 17.34 -2.10
CA VAL A 66 -2.48 17.60 -1.23
C VAL A 66 -2.71 16.38 -0.34
N ARG A 67 -2.88 16.60 0.98
CA ARG A 67 -3.20 15.55 1.95
C ARG A 67 -4.57 15.78 2.57
N PHE A 68 -5.31 14.70 2.81
CA PHE A 68 -6.64 14.67 3.38
C PHE A 68 -6.63 13.88 4.70
N PRO A 69 -6.37 14.52 5.86
CA PRO A 69 -6.32 13.83 7.16
C PRO A 69 -7.60 13.07 7.52
N ASP A 70 -8.77 13.52 7.06
CA ASP A 70 -10.03 12.83 7.31
C ASP A 70 -10.09 11.45 6.63
N ILE A 71 -9.44 11.29 5.48
CA ILE A 71 -9.30 9.97 4.84
C ILE A 71 -8.51 9.02 5.74
N LEU A 72 -7.45 9.50 6.42
CA LEU A 72 -6.68 8.67 7.37
C LEU A 72 -7.58 8.16 8.51
N ARG A 73 -8.38 9.07 9.11
CA ARG A 73 -9.31 8.73 10.20
C ARG A 73 -10.39 7.76 9.72
N HIS A 74 -10.94 7.99 8.53
CA HIS A 74 -11.93 7.11 7.93
C HIS A 74 -11.38 5.70 7.70
N ARG A 75 -10.17 5.59 7.13
CA ARG A 75 -9.51 4.31 6.87
C ARG A 75 -9.20 3.55 8.16
N ALA A 76 -8.75 4.25 9.21
CA ALA A 76 -8.58 3.67 10.54
C ALA A 76 -9.91 3.14 11.11
N GLY A 77 -10.98 3.93 11.02
CA GLY A 77 -12.32 3.50 11.44
C GLY A 77 -12.88 2.34 10.61
N ARG A 78 -12.63 2.31 9.28
CA ARG A 78 -13.07 1.23 8.39
C ARG A 78 -12.40 -0.09 8.71
N LEU A 79 -11.09 -0.04 8.99
CA LEU A 79 -10.32 -1.20 9.42
C LEU A 79 -10.83 -1.74 10.75
N ARG A 80 -11.03 -0.85 11.75
CA ARG A 80 -11.58 -1.24 13.05
C ARG A 80 -12.96 -1.90 12.92
N ARG A 81 -13.89 -1.27 12.20
CA ARG A 81 -15.24 -1.83 11.99
C ARG A 81 -15.23 -3.20 11.30
N ALA A 82 -14.30 -3.43 10.37
CA ALA A 82 -14.17 -4.74 9.72
C ALA A 82 -13.80 -5.84 10.73
N PHE A 83 -12.86 -5.55 11.65
CA PHE A 83 -12.50 -6.48 12.71
C PHE A 83 -13.58 -6.61 13.77
N GLU A 84 -14.23 -5.53 14.19
CA GLU A 84 -15.37 -5.57 15.13
C GLU A 84 -16.52 -6.43 14.57
N SER A 85 -16.88 -6.24 13.30
CA SER A 85 -17.90 -7.05 12.62
C SER A 85 -17.49 -8.52 12.53
N ALA A 86 -16.23 -8.82 12.22
CA ALA A 86 -15.74 -10.19 12.20
C ALA A 86 -15.73 -10.84 13.60
N ILE A 87 -15.34 -10.09 14.64
CA ILE A 87 -15.36 -10.52 16.04
C ILE A 87 -16.78 -10.88 16.47
N GLU A 88 -17.75 -10.01 16.19
CA GLU A 88 -19.15 -10.25 16.50
C GLU A 88 -19.69 -11.48 15.74
N GLN A 89 -19.46 -11.54 14.42
CA GLN A 89 -19.93 -12.63 13.57
C GLN A 89 -19.38 -14.00 14.01
N VAL A 90 -18.13 -14.06 14.43
CA VAL A 90 -17.47 -15.31 14.83
C VAL A 90 -17.75 -15.66 16.30
N GLY A 91 -18.15 -14.70 17.13
CA GLY A 91 -18.19 -14.87 18.59
C GLY A 91 -16.78 -14.97 19.19
N TYR A 92 -15.89 -14.09 18.75
CA TYR A 92 -14.53 -13.98 19.26
C TYR A 92 -14.52 -13.22 20.60
N THR A 93 -13.77 -13.70 21.60
CA THR A 93 -13.93 -13.22 22.99
C THR A 93 -13.01 -12.06 23.39
N ALA A 94 -12.03 -11.72 22.57
CA ALA A 94 -11.10 -10.61 22.80
C ALA A 94 -11.27 -9.48 21.77
N GLY A 95 -10.60 -8.35 22.00
CA GLY A 95 -10.70 -7.16 21.17
C GLY A 95 -9.73 -7.10 20.00
N TYR A 96 -9.81 -5.99 19.25
CA TYR A 96 -8.89 -5.65 18.17
C TYR A 96 -8.35 -4.22 18.33
N THR A 97 -7.04 -4.06 18.15
CA THR A 97 -6.36 -2.77 18.19
C THR A 97 -5.58 -2.53 16.88
N PRO A 98 -5.98 -1.54 16.05
CA PRO A 98 -5.18 -1.15 14.89
C PRO A 98 -3.92 -0.42 15.35
N ILE A 99 -2.77 -0.80 14.77
CA ILE A 99 -1.47 -0.17 15.01
C ILE A 99 -0.98 0.49 13.72
N TYR A 100 -0.51 1.72 13.81
CA TYR A 100 0.08 2.42 12.67
C TYR A 100 1.61 2.35 12.70
N PRO A 101 2.25 1.60 11.78
CA PRO A 101 3.70 1.58 11.66
C PRO A 101 4.19 2.86 10.98
N ILE A 102 4.86 3.73 11.74
CA ILE A 102 5.19 5.08 11.28
C ILE A 102 6.20 5.08 10.12
N LYS A 103 6.94 3.97 9.93
CA LYS A 103 7.85 3.75 8.80
C LYS A 103 7.21 3.98 7.43
N VAL A 104 5.88 3.82 7.34
CA VAL A 104 5.13 4.00 6.09
C VAL A 104 5.04 5.48 5.70
N ASN A 105 4.89 6.38 6.67
CA ASN A 105 4.88 7.82 6.45
C ASN A 105 5.08 8.59 7.78
N GLN A 106 6.31 9.03 8.03
CA GLN A 106 6.72 9.68 9.29
C GLN A 106 6.30 11.16 9.39
N GLN A 107 5.60 11.71 8.39
CA GLN A 107 5.22 13.13 8.40
C GLN A 107 4.33 13.45 9.61
N SER A 108 4.66 14.52 10.33
CA SER A 108 3.97 14.90 11.57
C SER A 108 2.47 15.06 11.39
N SER A 109 2.03 15.58 10.25
CA SER A 109 0.60 15.73 9.92
C SER A 109 -0.11 14.38 9.77
N VAL A 110 0.59 13.33 9.35
CA VAL A 110 0.03 11.98 9.16
C VAL A 110 0.06 11.20 10.46
N VAL A 111 1.21 11.17 11.13
CA VAL A 111 1.36 10.49 12.42
C VAL A 111 0.44 11.13 13.46
N GLY A 112 0.39 12.47 13.54
CA GLY A 112 -0.48 13.19 14.46
C GLY A 112 -1.97 12.96 14.18
N ALA A 113 -2.38 12.93 12.91
CA ALA A 113 -3.76 12.63 12.55
C ALA A 113 -4.16 11.21 12.97
N LEU A 114 -3.30 10.21 12.75
CA LEU A 114 -3.58 8.83 13.14
C LEU A 114 -3.49 8.62 14.67
N ALA A 115 -2.48 9.19 15.34
CA ALA A 115 -2.33 9.14 16.79
C ALA A 115 -3.51 9.79 17.54
N SER A 116 -4.21 10.75 16.90
CA SER A 116 -5.43 11.34 17.45
C SER A 116 -6.66 10.44 17.38
N VAL A 117 -6.61 9.31 16.65
CA VAL A 117 -7.72 8.36 16.54
C VAL A 117 -7.79 7.52 17.83
N PRO A 118 -8.88 7.62 18.63
CA PRO A 118 -8.98 6.88 19.89
C PRO A 118 -8.82 5.37 19.67
N GLY A 119 -8.00 4.70 20.47
CA GLY A 119 -7.76 3.25 20.36
C GLY A 119 -6.91 2.81 19.16
N LEU A 120 -6.25 3.74 18.45
CA LEU A 120 -5.20 3.40 17.50
C LEU A 120 -3.84 3.52 18.20
N GLY A 121 -3.00 2.49 18.08
CA GLY A 121 -1.62 2.51 18.58
C GLY A 121 -0.61 2.86 17.49
N LEU A 122 0.65 3.07 17.88
CA LEU A 122 1.76 3.32 16.95
C LEU A 122 2.76 2.18 16.99
N GLU A 123 3.39 1.89 15.86
CA GLU A 123 4.56 1.03 15.79
C GLU A 123 5.78 1.83 15.33
N VAL A 124 6.91 1.51 15.93
CA VAL A 124 8.20 2.13 15.64
C VAL A 124 9.26 1.06 15.38
N GLY A 125 10.01 1.22 14.30
CA GLY A 125 11.09 0.32 13.89
C GLY A 125 12.48 0.85 14.19
N SER A 126 12.61 2.03 14.81
CA SER A 126 13.90 2.65 15.10
C SER A 126 13.85 3.68 16.23
N LYS A 127 15.02 4.04 16.78
CA LYS A 127 15.14 5.01 17.89
C LYS A 127 14.57 6.40 17.53
N PRO A 128 14.83 6.98 16.33
CA PRO A 128 14.19 8.24 15.93
C PRO A 128 12.68 8.14 15.82
N GLU A 129 12.17 7.01 15.31
CA GLU A 129 10.73 6.76 15.23
C GLU A 129 10.09 6.68 16.63
N LEU A 130 10.75 6.04 17.59
CA LEU A 130 10.32 6.00 18.99
C LEU A 130 10.21 7.41 19.60
N ILE A 131 11.16 8.31 19.32
CA ILE A 131 11.08 9.71 19.78
C ILE A 131 9.83 10.38 19.22
N THR A 132 9.55 10.20 17.93
CA THR A 132 8.34 10.74 17.29
C THR A 132 7.07 10.18 17.94
N ALA A 133 6.99 8.86 18.16
CA ALA A 133 5.83 8.23 18.79
C ALA A 133 5.60 8.73 20.22
N LEU A 134 6.66 8.82 21.03
CA LEU A 134 6.56 9.38 22.37
C LEU A 134 6.10 10.84 22.37
N ALA A 135 6.49 11.64 21.37
CA ALA A 135 6.13 13.05 21.29
C ALA A 135 4.64 13.30 20.95
N VAL A 136 3.99 12.36 20.26
CA VAL A 136 2.60 12.52 19.77
C VAL A 136 1.59 11.66 20.51
N SER A 137 2.05 10.65 21.27
CA SER A 137 1.15 9.71 21.97
C SER A 137 0.58 10.33 23.23
N GLN A 138 -0.67 9.98 23.53
CA GLN A 138 -1.34 10.35 24.77
C GLN A 138 -1.21 9.23 25.81
N PRO A 139 -1.26 9.54 27.13
CA PRO A 139 -1.31 8.51 28.18
C PRO A 139 -2.37 7.44 27.88
N GLY A 140 -2.01 6.17 28.06
CA GLY A 140 -2.82 5.01 27.65
C GLY A 140 -2.62 4.56 26.20
N GLY A 141 -1.94 5.34 25.36
CA GLY A 141 -1.62 4.97 23.98
C GLY A 141 -0.68 3.76 23.90
N THR A 142 -0.92 2.87 22.94
CA THR A 142 -0.10 1.67 22.70
C THR A 142 1.05 1.99 21.75
N ILE A 143 2.27 1.58 22.11
CA ILE A 143 3.45 1.66 21.24
C ILE A 143 4.08 0.27 21.13
N ILE A 144 4.15 -0.25 19.90
CA ILE A 144 4.88 -1.48 19.57
C ILE A 144 6.29 -1.12 19.10
N CYS A 145 7.31 -1.69 19.73
CA CYS A 145 8.71 -1.39 19.47
C CYS A 145 9.40 -2.55 18.74
N ASN A 146 9.56 -2.41 17.42
CA ASN A 146 10.32 -3.31 16.56
C ASN A 146 11.69 -2.71 16.18
N GLY A 147 12.44 -3.44 15.36
CA GLY A 147 13.73 -3.04 14.82
C GLY A 147 14.90 -3.39 15.74
N TYR A 148 16.09 -2.92 15.36
CA TYR A 148 17.30 -3.14 16.15
C TYR A 148 17.33 -2.24 17.39
N LYS A 149 17.53 -2.83 18.57
CA LYS A 149 17.43 -2.12 19.86
C LYS A 149 18.77 -2.11 20.58
N ASP A 150 19.37 -0.92 20.67
CA ASP A 150 20.51 -0.67 21.55
C ASP A 150 20.03 -0.34 22.99
N LYS A 151 20.96 -0.22 23.93
CA LYS A 151 20.64 0.17 25.32
C LYS A 151 19.85 1.47 25.41
N GLN A 152 20.15 2.44 24.54
CA GLN A 152 19.49 3.75 24.54
C GLN A 152 18.04 3.66 24.06
N TYR A 153 17.77 2.89 23.00
CA TYR A 153 16.43 2.60 22.51
C TYR A 153 15.60 1.95 23.62
N ILE A 154 16.14 0.90 24.27
CA ILE A 154 15.43 0.17 25.32
C ILE A 154 15.11 1.09 26.49
N ARG A 155 16.08 1.86 26.97
CA ARG A 155 15.88 2.82 28.07
C ARG A 155 14.83 3.87 27.72
N LEU A 156 14.82 4.36 26.48
CA LEU A 156 13.83 5.32 26.00
C LEU A 156 12.42 4.71 25.97
N ALA A 157 12.29 3.47 25.48
CA ALA A 157 11.02 2.75 25.42
C ALA A 157 10.46 2.50 26.83
N LEU A 158 11.31 2.04 27.76
CA LEU A 158 10.93 1.85 29.17
C LEU A 158 10.53 3.18 29.85
N SER A 159 11.16 4.29 29.49
CA SER A 159 10.75 5.62 29.99
C SER A 159 9.34 5.99 29.53
N GLY A 160 8.89 5.51 28.36
CA GLY A 160 7.51 5.67 27.90
C GLY A 160 6.48 5.01 28.83
N ILE A 161 6.83 3.89 29.48
CA ILE A 161 5.98 3.24 30.49
C ILE A 161 5.77 4.18 31.69
N LEU A 162 6.82 4.90 32.12
CA LEU A 162 6.71 5.90 33.20
C LEU A 162 5.84 7.10 32.82
N LEU A 163 5.67 7.38 31.53
CA LEU A 163 4.78 8.41 31.00
C LEU A 163 3.32 7.92 30.88
N GLY A 164 3.02 6.71 31.38
CA GLY A 164 1.68 6.11 31.31
C GLY A 164 1.33 5.53 29.95
N LEU A 165 2.31 5.26 29.09
CA LEU A 165 2.10 4.62 27.78
C LEU A 165 2.16 3.10 27.89
N ASN A 166 1.42 2.43 27.01
CA ASN A 166 1.44 0.98 26.85
C ASN A 166 2.55 0.59 25.86
N VAL A 167 3.81 0.63 26.30
CA VAL A 167 4.97 0.32 25.45
C VAL A 167 5.31 -1.17 25.52
N ILE A 168 5.36 -1.85 24.37
CA ILE A 168 5.72 -3.28 24.27
C ILE A 168 7.00 -3.41 23.43
N LEU A 169 8.05 -3.97 24.03
CA LEU A 169 9.33 -4.27 23.39
C LEU A 169 9.27 -5.63 22.70
N VAL A 170 9.23 -5.67 21.36
CA VAL A 170 9.20 -6.93 20.62
C VAL A 170 10.63 -7.44 20.42
N ILE A 171 10.99 -8.56 21.04
CA ILE A 171 12.28 -9.21 20.87
C ILE A 171 12.39 -9.79 19.46
N GLU A 172 13.35 -9.29 18.69
CA GLU A 172 13.62 -9.74 17.33
C GLU A 172 14.94 -10.51 17.20
N LYS A 173 15.79 -10.45 18.24
CA LYS A 173 17.05 -11.17 18.36
C LYS A 173 17.25 -11.66 19.80
N PRO A 174 17.76 -12.88 20.03
CA PRO A 174 17.97 -13.41 21.39
C PRO A 174 18.80 -12.51 22.30
N GLY A 175 19.82 -11.83 21.75
CA GLY A 175 20.69 -10.92 22.50
C GLY A 175 20.01 -9.63 23.01
N GLU A 176 18.76 -9.36 22.65
CA GLU A 176 18.01 -8.20 23.16
C GLU A 176 17.50 -8.42 24.59
N TRP A 177 17.19 -9.66 24.97
CA TRP A 177 16.64 -9.96 26.31
C TRP A 177 17.54 -9.51 27.46
N PRO A 178 18.85 -9.86 27.49
CA PRO A 178 19.73 -9.41 28.57
C PRO A 178 19.77 -7.88 28.72
N LEU A 179 19.70 -7.14 27.60
CA LEU A 179 19.68 -5.68 27.61
C LEU A 179 18.36 -5.12 28.15
N ILE A 180 17.22 -5.73 27.76
CA ILE A 180 15.90 -5.37 28.27
C ILE A 180 15.85 -5.58 29.77
N HIS A 181 16.26 -6.77 30.24
CA HIS A 181 16.29 -7.11 31.65
C HIS A 181 17.20 -6.16 32.45
N GLU A 182 18.44 -5.93 32.00
CA GLU A 182 19.39 -5.00 32.64
C GLU A 182 18.80 -3.59 32.81
N GLN A 183 18.23 -3.03 31.75
CA GLN A 183 17.69 -1.66 31.78
C GLN A 183 16.38 -1.56 32.59
N ALA A 184 15.52 -2.58 32.52
CA ALA A 184 14.28 -2.64 33.31
C ALA A 184 14.58 -2.71 34.82
N GLN A 185 15.52 -3.55 35.23
CA GLN A 185 15.98 -3.63 36.62
C GLN A 185 16.61 -2.32 37.09
N ALA A 186 17.45 -1.70 36.26
CA ALA A 186 18.07 -0.41 36.58
C ALA A 186 17.07 0.74 36.76
N LEU A 187 15.89 0.64 36.14
CA LEU A 187 14.80 1.62 36.27
C LEU A 187 13.73 1.20 37.31
N GLY A 188 13.78 -0.03 37.84
CA GLY A 188 12.76 -0.57 38.72
C GLY A 188 11.39 -0.75 38.04
N ILE A 189 11.37 -1.06 36.73
CA ILE A 189 10.15 -1.15 35.92
C ILE A 189 9.91 -2.61 35.51
N ALA A 190 8.67 -3.09 35.64
CA ALA A 190 8.25 -4.31 34.97
C ALA A 190 8.07 -4.03 33.47
N ALA A 191 8.96 -4.57 32.63
CA ALA A 191 8.85 -4.38 31.19
C ALA A 191 7.68 -5.19 30.61
N ARG A 192 7.21 -4.77 29.43
CA ARG A 192 6.24 -5.52 28.64
C ARG A 192 6.90 -5.94 27.35
N VAL A 193 6.89 -7.22 27.08
CA VAL A 193 7.73 -7.85 26.06
C VAL A 193 6.88 -8.69 25.14
N GLY A 194 7.20 -8.61 23.85
CA GLY A 194 6.72 -9.56 22.85
C GLY A 194 7.88 -10.31 22.22
N VAL A 195 7.58 -11.33 21.41
CA VAL A 195 8.58 -12.01 20.59
C VAL A 195 8.12 -12.06 19.14
N ARG A 196 9.02 -11.72 18.22
CA ARG A 196 8.78 -11.85 16.78
C ARG A 196 9.08 -13.28 16.34
N LEU A 197 8.07 -13.95 15.82
CA LEU A 197 8.16 -15.29 15.26
C LEU A 197 8.70 -15.26 13.83
N ARG A 198 9.50 -16.25 13.49
CA ARG A 198 9.88 -16.56 12.11
C ARG A 198 9.02 -17.69 11.59
N LEU A 199 8.23 -17.42 10.55
CA LEU A 199 7.26 -18.37 10.00
C LEU A 199 7.83 -19.11 8.78
N SER A 200 7.61 -20.43 8.71
CA SER A 200 8.02 -21.28 7.59
C SER A 200 7.04 -21.23 6.41
N ALA A 201 5.75 -20.95 6.66
CA ALA A 201 4.70 -20.87 5.63
C ALA A 201 4.98 -19.79 4.55
N LEU A 202 5.85 -18.82 4.84
CA LEU A 202 6.18 -17.68 3.99
C LEU A 202 7.33 -17.94 2.99
N GLY A 203 7.90 -19.15 2.98
CA GLY A 203 9.18 -19.45 2.31
C GLY A 203 9.16 -19.66 0.77
N LYS A 204 8.04 -19.49 0.06
CA LYS A 204 7.92 -19.91 -1.36
C LYS A 204 7.77 -18.83 -2.43
N GLY A 205 7.74 -17.53 -2.09
CA GLY A 205 7.50 -16.47 -3.08
C GLY A 205 8.36 -15.23 -2.89
N ASN A 206 9.06 -14.82 -3.96
CA ASN A 206 9.70 -13.54 -4.27
C ASN A 206 10.54 -12.84 -3.16
N TRP A 207 11.66 -12.24 -3.58
CA TRP A 207 12.68 -11.55 -2.78
C TRP A 207 12.18 -10.46 -1.78
N GLN A 208 10.88 -10.12 -1.78
CA GLN A 208 10.27 -9.12 -0.90
C GLN A 208 9.63 -9.70 0.37
N ASN A 209 9.58 -11.03 0.55
CA ASN A 209 9.15 -11.64 1.81
C ASN A 209 10.19 -11.41 2.91
N THR A 210 10.07 -10.30 3.63
CA THR A 210 10.88 -10.02 4.84
C THR A 210 10.52 -10.89 6.04
N GLY A 211 9.54 -11.80 5.90
CA GLY A 211 8.95 -12.61 6.97
C GLY A 211 9.28 -14.10 6.99
N GLY A 212 9.97 -14.63 5.97
CA GLY A 212 10.26 -16.08 5.87
C GLY A 212 11.48 -16.55 6.66
N GLU A 213 11.89 -17.82 6.47
CA GLU A 213 13.02 -18.43 7.19
C GLU A 213 14.37 -17.68 7.07
N ARG A 214 14.54 -16.91 5.98
CA ARG A 214 15.72 -16.06 5.71
C ARG A 214 15.56 -14.61 6.19
N ALA A 215 14.50 -14.30 6.94
CA ALA A 215 14.27 -12.97 7.49
C ALA A 215 15.41 -12.54 8.41
N LYS A 216 15.78 -11.26 8.34
CA LYS A 216 16.82 -10.64 9.18
C LYS A 216 16.41 -10.52 10.65
N PHE A 217 15.11 -10.64 10.93
CA PHE A 217 14.48 -10.43 12.23
C PHE A 217 13.54 -11.58 12.54
N GLY A 218 13.35 -11.85 13.83
CA GLY A 218 12.48 -12.91 14.32
C GLY A 218 13.25 -14.18 14.69
N LEU A 219 12.70 -14.88 15.68
CA LEU A 219 13.29 -16.05 16.30
C LEU A 219 12.73 -17.32 15.66
N ALA A 220 13.60 -18.29 15.40
CA ALA A 220 13.20 -19.65 15.07
C ALA A 220 12.57 -20.34 16.29
N ALA A 221 11.81 -21.42 16.08
CA ALA A 221 11.12 -22.14 17.15
C ALA A 221 12.05 -22.49 18.35
N SER A 222 13.26 -23.00 18.08
CA SER A 222 14.23 -23.32 19.13
C SER A 222 14.64 -22.09 19.94
N GLN A 223 14.87 -20.96 19.28
CA GLN A 223 15.23 -19.70 19.93
C GLN A 223 14.07 -19.13 20.74
N VAL A 224 12.82 -19.33 20.29
CA VAL A 224 11.63 -18.93 21.07
C VAL A 224 11.57 -19.72 22.38
N LEU A 225 11.77 -21.04 22.33
CA LEU A 225 11.78 -21.88 23.54
C LEU A 225 12.93 -21.50 24.49
N GLU A 226 14.13 -21.31 23.96
CA GLU A 226 15.30 -20.86 24.75
C GLU A 226 15.05 -19.48 25.40
N LEU A 227 14.45 -18.55 24.67
CA LEU A 227 14.07 -17.25 25.19
C LEU A 227 13.06 -17.38 26.33
N VAL A 228 12.04 -18.23 26.17
CA VAL A 228 11.02 -18.47 27.20
C VAL A 228 11.65 -19.00 28.49
N GLU A 229 12.55 -19.99 28.40
CA GLU A 229 13.28 -20.48 29.57
C GLU A 229 14.14 -19.38 30.20
N THR A 230 14.85 -18.60 29.39
CA THR A 230 15.70 -17.51 29.89
C THR A 230 14.89 -16.42 30.62
N ILE A 231 13.71 -16.08 30.12
CA ILE A 231 12.80 -15.13 30.79
C ILE A 231 12.24 -15.78 32.07
N ARG A 232 11.90 -17.06 32.06
CA ARG A 232 11.42 -17.79 33.24
C ARG A 232 12.46 -17.84 34.35
N ASP A 233 13.71 -18.17 34.03
CA ASP A 233 14.83 -18.26 34.99
C ASP A 233 15.15 -16.91 35.64
N SER A 234 14.86 -15.80 34.94
CA SER A 234 14.99 -14.45 35.50
C SER A 234 13.81 -14.01 36.38
N GLY A 235 12.80 -14.86 36.57
CA GLY A 235 11.58 -14.54 37.31
C GLY A 235 10.66 -13.52 36.63
N CYS A 236 10.82 -13.30 35.32
CA CYS A 236 10.13 -12.26 34.56
C CYS A 236 9.14 -12.82 33.51
N ILE A 237 8.69 -14.07 33.65
CA ILE A 237 7.85 -14.74 32.63
C ILE A 237 6.56 -13.99 32.31
N ASP A 238 5.98 -13.31 33.30
CA ASP A 238 4.75 -12.51 33.15
C ASP A 238 4.94 -11.25 32.29
N TRP A 239 6.19 -10.87 31.99
CA TRP A 239 6.48 -9.76 31.08
C TRP A 239 6.22 -10.12 29.62
N LEU A 240 6.32 -11.41 29.27
CA LEU A 240 6.09 -11.91 27.91
C LEU A 240 4.58 -12.04 27.66
N GLU A 241 4.03 -11.10 26.89
CA GLU A 241 2.58 -10.97 26.71
C GLU A 241 2.11 -10.91 25.25
N LEU A 242 3.03 -10.85 24.28
CA LEU A 242 2.71 -10.63 22.87
C LEU A 242 3.51 -11.55 21.93
N LEU A 243 2.83 -12.16 20.98
CA LEU A 243 3.46 -12.78 19.80
C LEU A 243 3.29 -11.87 18.61
N HIS A 244 4.36 -11.63 17.87
CA HIS A 244 4.35 -10.80 16.67
C HIS A 244 4.85 -11.63 15.48
N PHE A 245 4.27 -11.42 14.30
CA PHE A 245 4.88 -11.84 13.04
C PHE A 245 4.62 -10.80 11.96
N HIS A 246 5.45 -10.80 10.92
CA HIS A 246 5.26 -9.88 9.80
C HIS A 246 5.50 -10.61 8.49
N MET A 247 4.46 -10.67 7.66
CA MET A 247 4.50 -11.41 6.39
C MET A 247 5.19 -10.65 5.25
N GLY A 248 5.30 -9.33 5.38
CA GLY A 248 5.73 -8.42 4.31
C GLY A 248 4.68 -7.35 4.04
N SER A 249 4.91 -6.53 3.01
CA SER A 249 3.96 -5.50 2.56
C SER A 249 3.22 -5.97 1.31
N GLN A 250 2.00 -5.50 1.10
CA GLN A 250 1.22 -5.74 -0.13
C GLN A 250 1.03 -7.23 -0.44
N ILE A 251 0.46 -7.99 0.51
CA ILE A 251 0.14 -9.40 0.27
C ILE A 251 -1.09 -9.45 -0.64
N SER A 252 -0.92 -9.89 -1.89
CA SER A 252 -1.98 -9.85 -2.90
C SER A 252 -2.99 -11.01 -2.81
N ASN A 253 -2.70 -12.02 -2.00
CA ASN A 253 -3.48 -13.25 -1.91
C ASN A 253 -3.90 -13.59 -0.47
N LEU A 254 -5.21 -13.66 -0.23
CA LEU A 254 -5.78 -13.94 1.09
C LEU A 254 -5.33 -15.28 1.69
N ARG A 255 -5.10 -16.30 0.85
CA ARG A 255 -4.68 -17.63 1.32
C ARG A 255 -3.31 -17.58 2.00
N ASP A 256 -2.42 -16.69 1.58
CA ASP A 256 -1.11 -16.57 2.18
C ASP A 256 -1.26 -16.00 3.60
N ILE A 257 -2.16 -15.02 3.79
CA ILE A 257 -2.50 -14.44 5.11
C ILE A 257 -3.05 -15.52 6.04
N GLN A 258 -3.99 -16.33 5.54
CA GLN A 258 -4.55 -17.45 6.30
C GLN A 258 -3.48 -18.46 6.74
N ALA A 259 -2.52 -18.77 5.86
CA ALA A 259 -1.43 -19.68 6.17
C ALA A 259 -0.52 -19.11 7.28
N GLY A 260 -0.15 -17.83 7.18
CA GLY A 260 0.65 -17.14 8.20
C GLY A 260 -0.04 -17.07 9.56
N VAL A 261 -1.32 -16.69 9.58
CA VAL A 261 -2.14 -16.63 10.81
C VAL A 261 -2.28 -18.01 11.43
N ARG A 262 -2.53 -19.05 10.62
CA ARG A 262 -2.64 -20.43 11.13
C ARG A 262 -1.35 -20.89 11.79
N GLU A 263 -0.19 -20.63 11.17
CA GLU A 263 1.09 -20.99 11.76
C GLU A 263 1.34 -20.23 13.07
N ALA A 264 1.15 -18.91 13.09
CA ALA A 264 1.32 -18.11 14.30
C ALA A 264 0.32 -18.49 15.41
N GLY A 265 -0.93 -18.83 15.04
CA GLY A 265 -1.94 -19.36 15.97
C GLY A 265 -1.53 -20.70 16.58
N ARG A 266 -0.80 -21.55 15.84
CA ARG A 266 -0.21 -22.76 16.40
C ARG A 266 0.86 -22.42 17.45
N TYR A 267 1.76 -21.49 17.19
CA TYR A 267 2.71 -21.01 18.21
C TYR A 267 1.99 -20.47 19.46
N TYR A 268 0.97 -19.65 19.27
CA TYR A 268 0.15 -19.13 20.36
C TYR A 268 -0.43 -20.26 21.23
N THR A 269 -1.12 -21.21 20.60
CA THR A 269 -1.78 -22.30 21.34
C THR A 269 -0.80 -23.23 22.05
N GLU A 270 0.36 -23.55 21.45
CA GLU A 270 1.40 -24.35 22.12
C GLU A 270 1.99 -23.61 23.33
N LEU A 271 2.29 -22.32 23.21
CA LEU A 271 2.88 -21.53 24.29
C LEU A 271 1.89 -21.31 25.45
N VAL A 272 0.63 -21.02 25.15
CA VAL A 272 -0.41 -20.85 26.19
C VAL A 272 -0.71 -22.19 26.88
N ALA A 273 -0.75 -23.30 26.14
CA ALA A 273 -0.89 -24.63 26.73
C ALA A 273 0.29 -25.00 27.64
N ALA A 274 1.49 -24.47 27.36
CA ALA A 274 2.66 -24.58 28.22
C ALA A 274 2.64 -23.63 29.45
N GLY A 275 1.54 -22.93 29.68
CA GLY A 275 1.32 -22.09 30.87
C GLY A 275 1.74 -20.63 30.72
N LEU A 276 2.08 -20.16 29.52
CA LEU A 276 2.43 -18.76 29.30
C LEU A 276 1.18 -17.87 29.18
N ASN A 277 1.20 -16.70 29.81
CA ASN A 277 0.12 -15.71 29.74
C ASN A 277 0.26 -14.76 28.54
N ILE A 278 0.30 -15.33 27.33
CA ILE A 278 0.29 -14.54 26.10
C ILE A 278 -1.11 -13.95 25.89
N ARG A 279 -1.22 -12.63 25.86
CA ARG A 279 -2.51 -11.91 25.78
C ARG A 279 -2.76 -11.30 24.41
N ARG A 280 -1.74 -11.19 23.57
CA ARG A 280 -1.80 -10.47 22.29
C ARG A 280 -1.18 -11.28 21.16
N LEU A 281 -1.85 -11.24 20.01
CA LEU A 281 -1.29 -11.68 18.73
C LEU A 281 -1.29 -10.50 17.76
N ASP A 282 -0.09 -10.03 17.44
CA ASP A 282 0.15 -9.04 16.43
C ASP A 282 0.51 -9.70 15.10
N ILE A 283 -0.36 -9.52 14.11
CA ILE A 283 -0.20 -10.10 12.78
C ILE A 283 0.67 -9.24 11.86
N GLY A 284 1.16 -8.10 12.36
CA GLY A 284 1.97 -7.15 11.63
C GLY A 284 1.21 -6.52 10.45
N GLY A 285 1.96 -5.98 9.50
CA GLY A 285 1.41 -5.47 8.24
C GLY A 285 1.13 -6.58 7.22
N GLY A 286 0.66 -6.18 6.04
CA GLY A 286 0.46 -7.08 4.90
C GLY A 286 -0.84 -6.85 4.16
N LEU A 287 -1.83 -6.23 4.83
CA LEU A 287 -3.08 -5.78 4.20
C LEU A 287 -2.77 -4.96 2.94
N GLY A 288 -3.20 -5.49 1.79
CA GLY A 288 -2.96 -4.91 0.48
C GLY A 288 -3.80 -3.67 0.20
N VAL A 289 -3.45 -3.00 -0.89
CA VAL A 289 -4.25 -1.93 -1.51
C VAL A 289 -4.42 -2.26 -2.97
N ASP A 290 -5.65 -2.15 -3.48
CA ASP A 290 -5.92 -2.34 -4.91
C ASP A 290 -5.66 -1.03 -5.67
N TYR A 291 -4.44 -0.88 -6.21
CA TYR A 291 -4.04 0.31 -6.96
C TYR A 291 -4.55 0.27 -8.41
N GLU A 292 -4.82 -0.92 -8.95
CA GLU A 292 -5.27 -1.12 -10.34
C GLU A 292 -6.80 -1.10 -10.45
N GLY A 293 -7.51 -1.37 -9.36
CA GLY A 293 -8.96 -1.59 -9.36
C GLY A 293 -9.36 -2.95 -9.94
N GLY A 294 -8.41 -3.88 -10.06
CA GLY A 294 -8.60 -5.16 -10.72
C GLY A 294 -9.05 -6.29 -9.80
N ARG A 295 -8.97 -6.11 -8.47
CA ARG A 295 -9.22 -7.14 -7.44
C ARG A 295 -8.57 -8.49 -7.77
N SER A 296 -7.36 -8.42 -8.31
CA SER A 296 -6.57 -9.55 -8.78
C SER A 296 -5.41 -9.86 -7.83
N ARG A 297 -4.66 -10.93 -8.12
CA ARG A 297 -3.42 -11.30 -7.41
C ARG A 297 -2.17 -10.59 -7.96
N SER A 298 -2.34 -9.56 -8.80
CA SER A 298 -1.23 -8.79 -9.34
C SER A 298 -0.44 -8.09 -8.22
N PHE A 299 0.78 -7.66 -8.56
CA PHE A 299 1.67 -7.02 -7.60
C PHE A 299 1.11 -5.70 -7.03
N CYS A 300 0.35 -4.96 -7.83
CA CYS A 300 -0.27 -3.70 -7.44
C CYS A 300 -1.77 -3.86 -7.09
N SER A 301 -2.22 -5.08 -6.77
CA SER A 301 -3.61 -5.40 -6.43
C SER A 301 -3.69 -6.37 -5.24
N MET A 302 -4.92 -6.70 -4.82
CA MET A 302 -5.24 -7.78 -3.90
C MET A 302 -6.54 -8.48 -4.28
N ASN A 303 -6.65 -9.79 -4.02
CA ASN A 303 -7.84 -10.59 -4.34
C ASN A 303 -8.90 -10.65 -3.23
N TYR A 304 -8.85 -9.72 -2.27
CA TYR A 304 -9.72 -9.72 -1.08
C TYR A 304 -10.11 -8.30 -0.67
N SER A 305 -11.18 -8.18 0.13
CA SER A 305 -11.57 -6.94 0.81
C SER A 305 -11.04 -6.88 2.25
N ILE A 306 -11.11 -5.70 2.87
CA ILE A 306 -10.78 -5.52 4.30
C ILE A 306 -11.65 -6.42 5.19
N ASP A 307 -12.94 -6.61 4.85
CA ASP A 307 -13.83 -7.49 5.61
C ASP A 307 -13.42 -8.96 5.50
N GLN A 308 -13.07 -9.41 4.28
CA GLN A 308 -12.60 -10.78 4.06
C GLN A 308 -11.27 -11.02 4.76
N TYR A 309 -10.38 -10.03 4.78
CA TYR A 309 -9.14 -10.05 5.55
C TYR A 309 -9.42 -10.23 7.04
N ALA A 310 -10.22 -9.35 7.63
CA ALA A 310 -10.57 -9.40 9.05
C ALA A 310 -11.24 -10.72 9.44
N LEU A 311 -12.25 -11.16 8.67
CA LEU A 311 -12.96 -12.41 8.91
C LEU A 311 -12.02 -13.62 8.84
N ALA A 312 -11.14 -13.68 7.83
CA ALA A 312 -10.21 -14.79 7.67
C ALA A 312 -9.25 -14.93 8.87
N ILE A 313 -8.78 -13.81 9.43
CA ILE A 313 -7.90 -13.79 10.61
C ILE A 313 -8.67 -14.22 11.86
N VAL A 314 -9.81 -13.58 12.13
CA VAL A 314 -10.61 -13.81 13.34
C VAL A 314 -11.12 -15.25 13.38
N ALA A 315 -11.69 -15.74 12.27
CA ALA A 315 -12.21 -17.11 12.18
C ALA A 315 -11.10 -18.15 12.33
N GLY A 316 -9.97 -17.97 11.64
CA GLY A 316 -8.86 -18.92 11.68
C GLY A 316 -8.23 -19.05 13.07
N LEU A 317 -8.17 -17.94 13.82
CA LEU A 317 -7.64 -17.98 15.19
C LEU A 317 -8.66 -18.49 16.21
N ALA A 318 -9.94 -18.14 16.06
CA ALA A 318 -11.00 -18.66 16.92
C ALA A 318 -11.11 -20.19 16.83
N GLU A 319 -11.03 -20.74 15.63
CA GLU A 319 -11.04 -22.20 15.39
C GLU A 319 -9.93 -22.88 16.19
N LEU A 320 -8.68 -22.43 16.03
CA LEU A 320 -7.53 -22.98 16.75
C LEU A 320 -7.64 -22.89 18.28
N CYS A 321 -8.16 -21.77 18.79
CA CYS A 321 -8.33 -21.60 20.24
C CYS A 321 -9.43 -22.52 20.80
N ARG A 322 -10.55 -22.66 20.07
CA ARG A 322 -11.67 -23.52 20.48
C ARG A 322 -11.31 -25.00 20.47
N GLU A 323 -10.58 -25.46 19.45
CA GLU A 323 -10.10 -26.84 19.35
C GLU A 323 -9.28 -27.28 20.57
N ARG A 324 -8.64 -26.32 21.25
CA ARG A 324 -7.77 -26.57 22.40
C ARG A 324 -8.32 -26.02 23.71
N GLU A 325 -9.55 -25.49 23.71
CA GLU A 325 -10.20 -24.86 24.87
C GLU A 325 -9.34 -23.74 25.51
N LEU A 326 -8.64 -22.97 24.68
CA LEU A 326 -7.74 -21.89 25.11
C LEU A 326 -8.40 -20.51 24.98
N PRO A 327 -7.98 -19.52 25.80
CA PRO A 327 -8.44 -18.15 25.65
C PRO A 327 -8.01 -17.58 24.28
N MET A 328 -8.83 -16.69 23.72
CA MET A 328 -8.51 -15.97 22.49
C MET A 328 -7.71 -14.71 22.82
N PRO A 329 -6.60 -14.41 22.12
CA PRO A 329 -5.79 -13.22 22.41
C PRO A 329 -6.41 -11.95 21.79
N GLU A 330 -6.06 -10.78 22.31
CA GLU A 330 -6.32 -9.51 21.62
C GLU A 330 -5.56 -9.50 20.28
N LEU A 331 -6.24 -9.10 19.21
CA LEU A 331 -5.65 -9.01 17.86
C LEU A 331 -5.09 -7.61 17.60
N LEU A 332 -3.87 -7.55 17.09
CA LEU A 332 -3.25 -6.32 16.61
C LEU A 332 -2.88 -6.48 15.15
N SER A 333 -2.98 -5.41 14.36
CA SER A 333 -2.45 -5.39 12.99
C SER A 333 -1.78 -4.06 12.67
N GLU A 334 -0.63 -4.12 12.00
CA GLU A 334 0.18 -2.97 11.60
C GLU A 334 -0.09 -2.55 10.14
N SER A 335 -1.36 -2.30 9.81
CA SER A 335 -1.83 -2.12 8.42
C SER A 335 -1.52 -0.73 7.82
N GLY A 336 -0.30 -0.23 7.96
CA GLY A 336 0.05 1.17 7.64
C GLY A 336 -0.21 1.59 6.19
N ARG A 337 0.15 0.76 5.20
CA ARG A 337 -0.12 1.06 3.78
C ARG A 337 -1.62 1.24 3.52
N ALA A 338 -2.44 0.36 4.09
CA ALA A 338 -3.89 0.42 3.94
C ALA A 338 -4.47 1.68 4.60
N LEU A 339 -3.87 2.18 5.68
CA LEU A 339 -4.31 3.42 6.32
C LEU A 339 -3.95 4.67 5.50
N THR A 340 -2.80 4.67 4.81
CA THR A 340 -2.26 5.90 4.20
C THR A 340 -2.31 5.96 2.67
N ALA A 341 -2.67 4.90 1.94
CA ALA A 341 -2.53 4.92 0.48
C ALA A 341 -3.36 6.01 -0.21
N HIS A 342 -4.60 6.22 0.20
CA HIS A 342 -5.54 7.11 -0.49
C HIS A 342 -5.55 8.55 0.00
N HIS A 343 -4.89 8.86 1.13
CA HIS A 343 -5.03 10.17 1.77
C HIS A 343 -4.29 11.31 1.06
N ALA A 344 -3.51 11.04 0.01
CA ALA A 344 -2.68 12.05 -0.63
C ALA A 344 -2.78 11.98 -2.16
N VAL A 345 -2.86 13.15 -2.80
CA VAL A 345 -2.91 13.28 -4.26
C VAL A 345 -1.85 14.28 -4.70
N LEU A 346 -1.03 13.88 -5.68
CA LEU A 346 -0.09 14.77 -6.36
C LEU A 346 -0.80 15.42 -7.55
N ILE A 347 -0.93 16.74 -7.51
CA ILE A 347 -1.54 17.54 -8.58
C ILE A 347 -0.43 18.28 -9.31
N THR A 348 -0.40 18.15 -10.64
CA THR A 348 0.51 18.88 -11.52
C THR A 348 -0.21 19.27 -12.81
N ASN A 349 0.38 20.18 -13.59
CA ASN A 349 -0.13 20.57 -14.89
C ASN A 349 0.65 19.91 -16.03
N VAL A 350 -0.01 19.76 -17.18
CA VAL A 350 0.67 19.47 -18.45
C VAL A 350 1.26 20.79 -18.96
N THR A 351 2.58 20.88 -19.04
CA THR A 351 3.29 22.11 -19.47
C THR A 351 3.42 22.22 -20.98
N ALA A 352 3.54 21.08 -21.66
CA ALA A 352 3.63 20.99 -23.11
C ALA A 352 3.04 19.65 -23.58
N THR A 353 2.49 19.63 -24.79
CA THR A 353 2.08 18.40 -25.48
C THR A 353 2.73 18.38 -26.84
N GLU A 354 3.46 17.32 -27.15
CA GLU A 354 3.85 17.02 -28.51
C GLU A 354 2.68 16.32 -29.21
N ARG A 355 2.28 16.84 -30.36
CA ARG A 355 1.22 16.25 -31.17
C ARG A 355 1.81 15.81 -32.48
N ILE A 356 1.46 14.59 -32.84
CA ILE A 356 1.71 14.07 -34.17
C ILE A 356 0.90 14.94 -35.16
N PRO A 357 1.51 15.43 -36.27
CA PRO A 357 0.82 16.22 -37.29
C PRO A 357 -0.43 15.48 -37.81
N ARG A 358 -1.55 16.20 -37.90
CA ARG A 358 -2.82 15.67 -38.42
C ARG A 358 -3.20 16.36 -39.71
N GLY A 359 -3.92 15.64 -40.57
CA GLY A 359 -4.43 16.21 -41.82
C GLY A 359 -3.32 16.74 -42.73
N LEU A 360 -2.17 16.07 -42.73
CA LEU A 360 -1.07 16.43 -43.63
C LEU A 360 -1.53 16.25 -45.08
N GLU A 361 -1.52 17.35 -45.84
CA GLU A 361 -1.58 17.30 -47.29
C GLU A 361 -0.16 17.29 -47.84
N PHE A 362 0.14 16.33 -48.70
CA PHE A 362 1.46 16.19 -49.30
C PHE A 362 1.34 16.17 -50.83
N THR A 363 2.10 17.05 -51.48
CA THR A 363 2.21 17.07 -52.95
C THR A 363 3.57 16.49 -53.34
N ILE A 364 3.55 15.52 -54.25
CA ILE A 364 4.76 14.94 -54.81
C ILE A 364 5.26 15.89 -55.90
N GLY A 365 6.43 16.50 -55.71
CA GLY A 365 7.13 17.28 -56.73
C GLY A 365 8.15 16.44 -57.51
N ASP A 366 8.66 16.99 -58.61
CA ASP A 366 9.59 16.29 -59.53
C ASP A 366 10.88 15.82 -58.85
N ASP A 367 11.36 16.55 -57.83
CA ASP A 367 12.59 16.22 -57.08
C ASP A 367 12.34 15.38 -55.81
N THR A 368 11.11 14.88 -55.59
CA THR A 368 10.78 14.11 -54.38
C THR A 368 11.47 12.75 -54.40
N HIS A 369 12.16 12.39 -53.31
CA HIS A 369 12.83 11.09 -53.23
C HIS A 369 11.82 9.93 -53.37
N PRO A 370 12.15 8.84 -54.11
CA PRO A 370 11.21 7.74 -54.40
C PRO A 370 10.45 7.18 -53.19
N VAL A 371 11.16 6.92 -52.08
CA VAL A 371 10.55 6.40 -50.84
C VAL A 371 9.53 7.38 -50.22
N VAL A 372 9.79 8.69 -50.31
CA VAL A 372 8.86 9.73 -49.84
C VAL A 372 7.67 9.85 -50.79
N ALA A 373 7.90 9.74 -52.10
CA ALA A 373 6.84 9.74 -53.10
C ALA A 373 5.91 8.52 -52.96
N GLN A 374 6.45 7.34 -52.60
CA GLN A 374 5.66 6.15 -52.30
C GLN A 374 4.76 6.36 -51.08
N LEU A 375 5.29 6.89 -49.97
CA LEU A 375 4.47 7.28 -48.80
C LEU A 375 3.41 8.33 -49.17
N GLY A 376 3.76 9.31 -50.00
CA GLY A 376 2.82 10.32 -50.50
C GLY A 376 1.67 9.72 -51.31
N ARG A 377 1.95 8.76 -52.20
CA ARG A 377 0.93 8.03 -52.97
C ARG A 377 0.04 7.19 -52.07
N LEU A 378 0.64 6.46 -51.12
CA LEU A 378 -0.10 5.65 -50.17
C LEU A 378 -1.05 6.50 -49.32
N LEU A 379 -0.62 7.70 -48.90
CA LEU A 379 -1.49 8.66 -48.20
C LEU A 379 -2.63 9.17 -49.08
N ALA A 380 -2.41 9.39 -50.38
CA ALA A 380 -3.44 9.86 -51.31
C ALA A 380 -4.51 8.80 -51.59
N GLU A 381 -4.09 7.53 -51.68
CA GLU A 381 -4.96 6.39 -51.98
C GLU A 381 -5.55 5.72 -50.72
N ILE A 382 -5.20 6.20 -49.52
CA ILE A 382 -5.51 5.52 -48.25
C ILE A 382 -6.99 5.24 -48.05
N ASP A 383 -7.89 6.08 -48.56
CA ASP A 383 -9.34 5.92 -48.39
C ASP A 383 -9.92 4.81 -49.29
N GLU A 384 -9.20 4.44 -50.36
CA GLU A 384 -9.60 3.44 -51.35
C GLU A 384 -8.95 2.06 -51.11
N ARG A 385 -7.96 2.00 -50.23
CA ARG A 385 -7.17 0.79 -49.92
C ARG A 385 -7.65 0.08 -48.66
N GLU A 386 -7.23 -1.18 -48.49
CA GLU A 386 -7.43 -1.90 -47.23
C GLU A 386 -6.58 -1.28 -46.11
N PRO A 387 -7.15 -0.94 -44.95
CA PRO A 387 -6.42 -0.26 -43.87
C PRO A 387 -5.21 -1.05 -43.36
N GLU A 388 -5.35 -2.37 -43.15
CA GLU A 388 -4.28 -3.21 -42.62
C GLU A 388 -3.08 -3.31 -43.57
N GLU A 389 -3.33 -3.52 -44.88
CA GLU A 389 -2.27 -3.56 -45.89
C GLU A 389 -1.55 -2.22 -46.00
N SER A 390 -2.31 -1.12 -45.96
CA SER A 390 -1.75 0.24 -46.01
C SER A 390 -0.87 0.56 -44.80
N LEU A 391 -1.22 0.03 -43.62
CA LEU A 391 -0.39 0.17 -42.41
C LEU A 391 0.95 -0.57 -42.58
N LEU A 392 0.92 -1.83 -43.03
CA LEU A 392 2.11 -2.64 -43.24
C LEU A 392 3.04 -2.04 -44.30
N GLU A 393 2.47 -1.53 -45.40
CA GLU A 393 3.25 -0.85 -46.44
C GLU A 393 3.86 0.46 -45.94
N ALA A 394 3.12 1.25 -45.15
CA ALA A 394 3.64 2.47 -44.55
C ALA A 394 4.79 2.21 -43.56
N GLU A 395 4.69 1.14 -42.75
CA GLU A 395 5.78 0.69 -41.86
C GLU A 395 7.03 0.31 -42.66
N HIS A 396 6.86 -0.47 -43.73
CA HIS A 396 7.96 -0.87 -44.61
C HIS A 396 8.68 0.34 -45.23
N LEU A 397 7.93 1.27 -45.80
CA LEU A 397 8.48 2.48 -46.43
C LEU A 397 9.15 3.42 -45.42
N LEU A 398 8.63 3.50 -44.18
CA LEU A 398 9.27 4.27 -43.11
C LEU A 398 10.64 3.66 -42.74
N GLU A 399 10.73 2.34 -42.60
CA GLU A 399 11.98 1.65 -42.31
C GLU A 399 12.99 1.78 -43.47
N GLU A 400 12.53 1.61 -44.71
CA GLU A 400 13.36 1.80 -45.89
C GLU A 400 13.94 3.23 -45.94
N GLY A 401 13.10 4.25 -45.76
CA GLY A 401 13.56 5.64 -45.75
C GLY A 401 14.51 5.96 -44.60
N ARG A 402 14.34 5.32 -43.43
CA ARG A 402 15.29 5.43 -42.30
C ARG A 402 16.64 4.79 -42.65
N ASN A 403 16.64 3.63 -43.30
CA ASN A 403 17.86 2.96 -43.74
C ASN A 403 18.60 3.78 -44.81
N LEU A 404 17.88 4.32 -45.80
CA LEU A 404 18.44 5.20 -46.81
C LEU A 404 19.09 6.46 -46.19
N PHE A 405 18.47 7.04 -45.16
CA PHE A 405 19.09 8.15 -44.42
C PHE A 405 20.37 7.73 -43.70
N LEU A 406 20.37 6.54 -43.06
CA LEU A 406 21.56 6.01 -42.37
C LEU A 406 22.73 5.73 -43.33
N TYR A 407 22.44 5.31 -44.56
CA TYR A 407 23.46 5.05 -45.58
C TYR A 407 23.90 6.29 -46.38
N GLY A 408 23.24 7.43 -46.17
CA GLY A 408 23.56 8.69 -46.83
C GLY A 408 22.84 8.92 -48.17
N ASP A 409 21.91 8.04 -48.53
CA ASP A 409 21.14 8.08 -49.78
C ASP A 409 19.87 8.96 -49.68
N LEU A 410 19.44 9.31 -48.47
CA LEU A 410 18.31 10.22 -48.23
C LEU A 410 18.78 11.51 -47.54
N PRO A 411 18.56 12.70 -48.13
CA PRO A 411 18.90 13.95 -47.48
C PRO A 411 17.94 14.28 -46.32
N LEU A 412 18.41 15.09 -45.36
CA LEU A 412 17.65 15.41 -44.13
C LEU A 412 16.26 16.01 -44.40
N HIS A 413 16.12 16.84 -45.44
CA HIS A 413 14.84 17.45 -45.78
C HIS A 413 13.79 16.43 -46.27
N GLU A 414 14.21 15.34 -46.91
CA GLU A 414 13.34 14.21 -47.27
C GLU A 414 13.11 13.28 -46.08
N ARG A 415 14.14 13.01 -45.27
CA ARG A 415 14.01 12.26 -44.01
C ARG A 415 13.00 12.89 -43.06
N ALA A 416 12.91 14.22 -43.04
CA ALA A 416 11.95 14.97 -42.24
C ALA A 416 10.49 14.78 -42.70
N ARG A 417 10.26 14.30 -43.94
CA ARG A 417 8.91 14.06 -44.50
C ARG A 417 8.37 12.67 -44.17
N LEU A 418 9.25 11.69 -43.91
CA LEU A 418 8.84 10.30 -43.68
C LEU A 418 7.88 10.14 -42.49
N GLU A 419 8.25 10.68 -41.33
CA GLU A 419 7.47 10.51 -40.10
C GLU A 419 6.10 11.22 -40.17
N PRO A 420 6.01 12.50 -40.60
CA PRO A 420 4.72 13.14 -40.81
C PRO A 420 3.80 12.37 -41.78
N LEU A 421 4.33 11.87 -42.90
CA LEU A 421 3.57 11.07 -43.87
C LEU A 421 3.07 9.76 -43.28
N TYR A 422 3.97 9.00 -42.65
CA TYR A 422 3.64 7.75 -41.98
C TYR A 422 2.53 7.94 -40.95
N PHE A 423 2.66 8.95 -40.10
CA PHE A 423 1.65 9.22 -39.08
C PHE A 423 0.30 9.69 -39.63
N ALA A 424 0.31 10.44 -40.74
CA ALA A 424 -0.93 10.81 -41.43
C ALA A 424 -1.65 9.58 -42.01
N ILE A 425 -0.90 8.59 -42.51
CA ILE A 425 -1.44 7.31 -42.96
C ILE A 425 -2.02 6.54 -41.77
N LEU A 426 -1.27 6.41 -40.66
CA LEU A 426 -1.74 5.74 -39.44
C LEU A 426 -3.06 6.34 -38.94
N GLU A 427 -3.16 7.68 -38.91
CA GLU A 427 -4.36 8.37 -38.45
C GLU A 427 -5.58 8.05 -39.33
N ARG A 428 -5.44 8.13 -40.66
CA ARG A 428 -6.55 7.86 -41.59
C ARG A 428 -6.95 6.38 -41.58
N ALA A 429 -5.98 5.47 -41.53
CA ALA A 429 -6.24 4.04 -41.42
C ALA A 429 -6.97 3.70 -40.11
N ALA A 430 -6.54 4.26 -38.98
CA ALA A 430 -7.15 4.01 -37.67
C ALA A 430 -8.59 4.52 -37.54
N GLN A 431 -9.02 5.46 -38.38
CA GLN A 431 -10.42 5.93 -38.44
C GLN A 431 -11.35 4.94 -39.17
N ARG A 432 -10.79 3.99 -39.92
CA ARG A 432 -11.52 3.01 -40.74
C ARG A 432 -11.52 1.59 -40.15
N LEU A 433 -10.75 1.36 -39.08
CA LEU A 433 -10.75 0.15 -38.24
C LEU A 433 -11.75 0.31 -37.08
#